data_AF-A0A9D2YA51-F1
#
_entry.id   AF-A0A9D2YA51-F1
#
_cell.length_a   1.000
_cell.length_b   1.000
_cell.length_c   1.000
_cell.angle_alpha   90.00
_cell.angle_beta   90.00
_cell.angle_gamma   90.00
#
_symmetry.space_group_name_H-M   'P 1'
#
loop_
_entity.id
_entity.type
_entity.pdbx_description
1 polymer ?
#
loop_
_entity_poly.entity_id
_entity_poly.type
_entity_poly.pdbx_seq_one_letter_code
_entity_poly.pdbx_strand_id
1 'polypeptide(L)'
;MSGRVGDLSPKQAESLSQFREKIQDVLPSLPAQHDHYLLRWLRARNFSVQKAEVMIRKHMDFRRQMKVDTIVSDWKPPEVIEKYVSGGMCGYDCEGSPVWYDVIGPLDPKGLLMSAPKQDFLKTKIRHCEMLSHECRRQSEKLGKNIESISLIYDCEGLGLKHIWKPVIELYGEILTMFEDNYPEGLKRVFVIKAPKMFPMAYSLIKHFLCEETRRKIIILGSNWQEVLRKHIDPDQLPVTYGGTMTDPDGDPHCRTLINYGGIVPKSYYVHDSLKIEYDNSVTIGRGSSFQLEYDITAPSSLLRWQFSSDRADIGFGVYRRTKEGSSKKVSEMMEVLPSERYNAHLVPENNSLTCSEPGVYVLCFDNSYSFLQSKKVSYNVEVIPPADTPVQGPHST
;
A
#
# COMPACT_ATOMS: atom_id res chain seq x y z
N MET A 1 27.63 16.76 -8.71
CA MET A 1 26.51 17.72 -8.85
C MET A 1 25.21 16.96 -8.66
N SER A 2 24.40 17.38 -7.70
CA SER A 2 23.19 16.71 -7.24
C SER A 2 21.98 16.87 -8.19
N GLY A 3 22.08 17.74 -9.20
CA GLY A 3 20.96 17.98 -10.10
C GLY A 3 19.86 18.85 -9.47
N ARG A 4 20.22 19.65 -8.46
CA ARG A 4 19.35 20.66 -7.82
C ARG A 4 19.82 22.06 -8.19
N VAL A 5 18.92 23.03 -8.04
CA VAL A 5 19.25 24.46 -8.25
C VAL A 5 20.46 24.84 -7.40
N GLY A 6 21.43 25.53 -7.99
CA GLY A 6 22.71 25.87 -7.36
C GLY A 6 23.79 24.79 -7.42
N ASP A 7 23.47 23.56 -7.85
CA ASP A 7 24.39 22.42 -7.93
C ASP A 7 24.11 21.57 -9.19
N LEU A 8 24.11 22.24 -10.35
CA LEU A 8 23.99 21.63 -11.66
C LEU A 8 25.36 21.53 -12.35
N SER A 9 25.65 20.41 -13.00
CA SER A 9 26.74 20.33 -13.97
C SER A 9 26.36 21.06 -15.27
N PRO A 10 27.32 21.45 -16.13
CA PRO A 10 27.02 22.05 -17.43
C PRO A 10 26.04 21.21 -18.27
N LYS A 11 26.19 19.89 -18.27
CA LYS A 11 25.29 18.96 -18.97
C LYS A 11 23.88 18.94 -18.37
N GLN A 12 23.76 19.04 -17.06
CA GLN A 12 22.45 19.10 -16.39
C GLN A 12 21.74 20.42 -16.68
N ALA A 13 22.47 21.54 -16.68
CA ALA A 13 21.93 22.85 -17.05
C ALA A 13 21.47 22.87 -18.51
N GLU A 14 22.26 22.30 -19.43
CA GLU A 14 21.85 22.14 -20.83
C GLU A 14 20.59 21.29 -20.98
N SER A 15 20.52 20.15 -20.26
CA SER A 15 19.34 19.28 -20.26
C SER A 15 18.09 20.00 -19.74
N LEU A 16 18.24 20.87 -18.75
CA LEU A 16 17.15 21.70 -18.22
C LEU A 16 16.65 22.71 -19.26
N SER A 17 17.56 23.39 -19.96
CA SER A 17 17.22 24.31 -21.04
C SER A 17 16.48 23.61 -22.18
N GLN A 18 17.01 22.48 -22.66
CA GLN A 18 16.37 21.68 -23.71
C GLN A 18 15.00 21.16 -23.27
N PHE A 19 14.88 20.71 -22.02
CA PHE A 19 13.61 20.24 -21.48
C PHE A 19 12.56 21.36 -21.44
N ARG A 20 12.95 22.56 -21.00
CA ARG A 20 12.07 23.74 -20.96
C ARG A 20 11.58 24.13 -22.36
N GLU A 21 12.47 24.11 -23.36
CA GLU A 21 12.12 24.38 -24.77
C GLU A 21 11.10 23.36 -25.30
N LYS A 22 11.35 22.06 -25.05
CA LYS A 22 10.50 20.97 -25.52
C LYS A 22 9.06 20.96 -24.96
N ILE A 23 8.86 21.52 -23.78
CA ILE A 23 7.56 21.54 -23.11
C ILE A 23 6.92 22.93 -23.15
N GLN A 24 7.44 23.86 -23.96
CA GLN A 24 6.98 25.25 -24.00
C GLN A 24 5.48 25.37 -24.27
N ASP A 25 4.90 24.44 -25.04
CA ASP A 25 3.47 24.35 -25.34
C ASP A 25 2.60 24.03 -24.11
N VAL A 26 3.11 23.28 -23.13
CA VAL A 26 2.39 22.90 -21.90
C VAL A 26 2.87 23.64 -20.66
N LEU A 27 4.02 24.32 -20.72
CA LEU A 27 4.64 25.02 -19.60
C LEU A 27 3.70 26.02 -18.89
N PRO A 28 2.87 26.84 -19.59
CA PRO A 28 1.95 27.76 -18.93
C PRO A 28 0.88 27.10 -18.08
N SER A 29 0.54 25.84 -18.39
CA SER A 29 -0.50 25.07 -17.73
C SER A 29 0.04 24.22 -16.57
N LEU A 30 1.36 24.24 -16.32
CA LEU A 30 1.95 23.50 -15.20
C LEU A 30 1.69 24.22 -13.87
N PRO A 31 1.66 23.47 -12.74
CA PRO A 31 1.55 24.04 -11.40
C PRO A 31 2.65 25.04 -11.05
N ALA A 32 3.84 24.87 -11.62
CA ALA A 32 4.97 25.76 -11.42
C ALA A 32 5.94 25.69 -12.61
N GLN A 33 6.58 26.81 -12.89
CA GLN A 33 7.50 26.96 -14.04
C GLN A 33 8.97 27.13 -13.61
N HIS A 34 9.23 27.25 -12.31
CA HIS A 34 10.57 27.45 -11.77
C HIS A 34 11.43 26.16 -11.85
N ASP A 35 12.75 26.33 -11.83
CA ASP A 35 13.70 25.22 -12.07
C ASP A 35 13.56 24.08 -11.06
N HIS A 36 13.27 24.37 -9.79
CA HIS A 36 13.02 23.33 -8.77
C HIS A 36 11.94 22.34 -9.23
N TYR A 37 10.84 22.82 -9.82
CA TYR A 37 9.74 21.98 -10.27
C TYR A 37 10.17 21.12 -11.47
N LEU A 38 10.80 21.73 -12.47
CA LEU A 38 11.23 21.05 -13.70
C LEU A 38 12.32 20.00 -13.45
N LEU A 39 13.26 20.30 -12.54
CA LEU A 39 14.36 19.41 -12.20
C LEU A 39 13.89 18.11 -11.54
N ARG A 40 12.72 18.07 -10.89
CA ARG A 40 12.16 16.81 -10.33
C ARG A 40 11.93 15.77 -11.43
N TRP A 41 11.33 16.19 -12.54
CA TRP A 41 11.05 15.33 -13.70
C TRP A 41 12.33 14.83 -14.36
N LEU A 42 13.34 15.70 -14.48
CA LEU A 42 14.65 15.34 -15.01
C LEU A 42 15.38 14.36 -14.10
N ARG A 43 15.46 14.62 -12.79
CA ARG A 43 16.10 13.70 -11.84
C ARG A 43 15.44 12.33 -11.84
N ALA A 44 14.10 12.28 -11.84
CA ALA A 44 13.34 11.02 -11.89
C ALA A 44 13.57 10.20 -13.16
N ARG A 45 14.17 10.78 -14.20
CA ARG A 45 14.51 10.11 -15.46
C ARG A 45 16.00 10.21 -15.80
N ASN A 46 16.86 10.38 -14.80
CA ASN A 46 18.32 10.45 -14.94
C ASN A 46 18.76 11.48 -16.00
N PHE A 47 18.11 12.65 -16.02
CA PHE A 47 18.32 13.72 -16.99
C PHE A 47 18.08 13.35 -18.46
N SER A 48 17.34 12.27 -18.74
CA SER A 48 16.84 11.99 -20.09
C SER A 48 15.68 12.93 -20.42
N VAL A 49 15.96 13.95 -21.23
CA VAL A 49 14.98 14.96 -21.66
C VAL A 49 13.74 14.32 -22.30
N GLN A 50 13.92 13.33 -23.18
CA GLN A 50 12.81 12.64 -23.86
C GLN A 50 11.91 11.89 -22.87
N LYS A 51 12.50 11.18 -21.90
CA LYS A 51 11.72 10.43 -20.90
C LYS A 51 11.02 11.37 -19.91
N ALA A 52 11.67 12.46 -19.52
CA ALA A 52 11.08 13.49 -18.66
C ALA A 52 9.90 14.19 -19.35
N GLU A 53 10.03 14.48 -20.66
CA GLU A 53 8.95 15.03 -21.48
C GLU A 53 7.73 14.12 -21.53
N VAL A 54 7.92 12.83 -21.80
CA VAL A 54 6.81 11.86 -21.78
C VAL A 54 6.14 11.80 -20.40
N MET A 55 6.93 11.81 -19.32
CA MET A 55 6.42 11.74 -17.96
C MET A 55 5.58 12.96 -17.60
N ILE A 56 6.09 14.19 -17.84
CA ILE A 56 5.38 15.41 -17.47
C ILE A 56 4.11 15.62 -18.32
N ARG A 57 4.10 15.17 -19.59
CA ARG A 57 2.89 15.21 -20.42
C ARG A 57 1.81 14.24 -19.92
N LYS A 58 2.20 13.02 -19.50
CA LYS A 58 1.27 12.09 -18.83
C LYS A 58 0.73 12.67 -17.52
N HIS A 59 1.57 13.35 -16.76
CA HIS A 59 1.14 14.06 -15.56
C HIS A 59 0.09 15.12 -15.87
N MET A 60 0.24 15.89 -16.95
CA MET A 60 -0.77 16.87 -17.37
C MET A 60 -2.13 16.24 -17.69
N ASP A 61 -2.14 15.10 -18.37
CA ASP A 61 -3.38 14.35 -18.63
C ASP A 61 -4.01 13.85 -17.34
N PHE A 62 -3.20 13.31 -16.43
CA PHE A 62 -3.63 12.91 -15.09
C PHE A 62 -4.24 14.08 -14.32
N ARG A 63 -3.58 15.25 -14.30
CA ARG A 63 -4.09 16.46 -13.64
C ARG A 63 -5.47 16.84 -14.14
N ARG A 64 -5.66 16.81 -15.46
CA ARG A 64 -6.93 17.12 -16.11
C ARG A 64 -8.02 16.10 -15.76
N GLN A 65 -7.72 14.81 -15.89
CA GLN A 65 -8.68 13.72 -15.64
C GLN A 65 -9.14 13.67 -14.18
N MET A 66 -8.21 13.86 -13.25
CA MET A 66 -8.47 13.79 -11.81
C MET A 66 -8.87 15.14 -11.20
N LYS A 67 -8.94 16.21 -12.02
CA LYS A 67 -9.22 17.59 -11.58
C LYS A 67 -8.32 18.04 -10.43
N VAL A 68 -7.02 17.74 -10.56
CA VAL A 68 -6.04 17.93 -9.48
C VAL A 68 -5.91 19.40 -9.07
N ASP A 69 -6.03 20.32 -10.03
CA ASP A 69 -5.88 21.75 -9.77
C ASP A 69 -6.90 22.31 -8.78
N THR A 70 -8.08 21.70 -8.66
CA THR A 70 -9.13 22.13 -7.72
C THR A 70 -9.50 21.08 -6.68
N ILE A 71 -8.77 19.97 -6.62
CA ILE A 71 -9.13 18.82 -5.76
C ILE A 71 -9.14 19.17 -4.26
N VAL A 72 -8.33 20.16 -3.84
CA VAL A 72 -8.25 20.59 -2.44
C VAL A 72 -9.49 21.40 -2.03
N SER A 73 -10.03 22.21 -2.95
CA SER A 73 -11.17 23.11 -2.71
C SER A 73 -12.52 22.47 -3.03
N ASP A 74 -12.62 21.79 -4.17
CA ASP A 74 -13.90 21.41 -4.79
C ASP A 74 -14.35 20.01 -4.42
N TRP A 75 -13.43 19.20 -3.88
CA TRP A 75 -13.69 17.81 -3.55
C TRP A 75 -13.34 17.51 -2.09
N LYS A 76 -14.24 16.78 -1.43
CA LYS A 76 -14.03 16.25 -0.09
C LYS A 76 -14.12 14.74 -0.12
N PRO A 77 -13.27 14.03 0.65
CA PRO A 77 -13.41 12.59 0.80
C PRO A 77 -14.79 12.25 1.40
N PRO A 78 -15.37 11.09 1.05
CA PRO A 78 -16.52 10.55 1.75
C PRO A 78 -16.27 10.47 3.25
N GLU A 79 -17.32 10.66 4.06
CA GLU A 79 -17.23 10.67 5.53
C GLU A 79 -16.55 9.41 6.09
N VAL A 80 -16.83 8.23 5.51
CA VAL A 80 -16.19 6.97 5.91
C VAL A 80 -14.67 6.99 5.69
N ILE A 81 -14.20 7.65 4.62
CA ILE A 81 -12.76 7.82 4.37
C ILE A 81 -12.18 8.82 5.36
N GLU A 82 -12.83 9.97 5.56
CA GLU A 82 -12.35 10.99 6.52
C GLU A 82 -12.22 10.45 7.95
N LYS A 83 -13.16 9.58 8.36
CA LYS A 83 -13.20 9.01 9.71
C LYS A 83 -12.33 7.78 9.91
N TYR A 84 -12.17 6.92 8.90
CA TYR A 84 -11.57 5.59 9.10
C TYR A 84 -10.33 5.30 8.26
N VAL A 85 -9.97 6.15 7.29
CA VAL A 85 -8.63 6.07 6.68
C VAL A 85 -7.63 6.71 7.63
N SER A 86 -6.73 5.88 8.15
CA SER A 86 -5.66 6.32 9.04
C SER A 86 -4.67 7.25 8.34
N GLY A 87 -4.01 8.07 9.14
CA GLY A 87 -2.90 8.91 8.77
C GLY A 87 -3.23 10.39 8.83
N GLY A 88 -2.21 11.20 8.62
CA GLY A 88 -2.34 12.65 8.69
C GLY A 88 -1.00 13.36 8.72
N MET A 89 -1.03 14.66 8.44
CA MET A 89 0.13 15.52 8.51
C MET A 89 0.28 16.08 9.93
N CYS A 90 1.44 15.92 10.55
CA CYS A 90 1.69 16.40 11.90
C CYS A 90 3.16 16.81 12.07
N GLY A 91 3.39 18.11 12.28
CA GLY A 91 4.74 18.66 12.48
C GLY A 91 5.63 18.71 11.23
N TYR A 92 6.86 19.15 11.44
CA TYR A 92 7.91 19.29 10.42
C TYR A 92 9.18 18.63 10.92
N ASP A 93 9.98 18.10 10.01
CA ASP A 93 11.32 17.62 10.34
C ASP A 93 12.29 18.79 10.56
N CYS A 94 13.48 18.50 11.10
CA CYS A 94 14.47 19.51 11.48
C CYS A 94 14.96 20.39 10.30
N GLU A 95 14.71 19.97 9.06
CA GLU A 95 15.04 20.76 7.88
C GLU A 95 13.82 21.54 7.35
N GLY A 96 12.64 21.39 7.96
CA GLY A 96 11.41 22.09 7.63
C GLY A 96 10.47 21.33 6.69
N SER A 97 10.79 20.08 6.33
CA SER A 97 9.91 19.25 5.49
C SER A 97 8.70 18.78 6.29
N PRO A 98 7.48 18.82 5.74
CA PRO A 98 6.29 18.30 6.43
C PRO A 98 6.42 16.80 6.73
N VAL A 99 5.89 16.38 7.88
CA VAL A 99 5.88 14.96 8.29
C VAL A 99 4.46 14.40 8.16
N TRP A 100 4.34 13.28 7.44
CA TRP A 100 3.08 12.54 7.30
C TRP A 100 3.16 11.17 7.96
N TYR A 101 2.11 10.79 8.67
CA TYR A 101 1.98 9.52 9.36
C TYR A 101 0.98 8.64 8.62
N ASP A 102 1.31 7.36 8.44
CA ASP A 102 0.35 6.32 8.07
C ASP A 102 0.37 5.24 9.17
N VAL A 103 -0.80 4.95 9.77
CA VAL A 103 -0.95 4.04 10.92
C VAL A 103 -1.65 2.75 10.48
N ILE A 104 -0.89 1.67 10.30
CA ILE A 104 -1.35 0.53 9.51
C ILE A 104 -2.29 -0.40 10.30
N GLY A 105 -1.88 -0.87 11.48
CA GLY A 105 -2.60 -1.90 12.22
C GLY A 105 -4.11 -1.69 12.44
N PRO A 106 -4.57 -0.48 12.82
CA PRO A 106 -5.99 -0.25 13.09
C PRO A 106 -6.84 -0.05 11.84
N LEU A 107 -6.26 0.01 10.63
CA LEU A 107 -7.05 0.06 9.40
C LEU A 107 -7.98 -1.15 9.32
N ASP A 108 -9.18 -0.92 8.79
CA ASP A 108 -10.13 -1.95 8.38
C ASP A 108 -10.28 -1.93 6.84
N PRO A 109 -9.37 -2.58 6.10
CA PRO A 109 -9.36 -2.49 4.64
C PRO A 109 -10.62 -3.07 4.01
N LYS A 110 -11.20 -4.11 4.63
CA LYS A 110 -12.45 -4.71 4.15
C LYS A 110 -13.59 -3.74 4.35
N GLY A 111 -13.78 -3.20 5.56
CA GLY A 111 -14.84 -2.23 5.82
C GLY A 111 -14.75 -1.00 4.92
N LEU A 112 -13.54 -0.49 4.69
CA LEU A 112 -13.30 0.63 3.78
C LEU A 112 -13.68 0.31 2.33
N LEU A 113 -13.22 -0.81 1.78
CA LEU A 113 -13.54 -1.22 0.41
C LEU A 113 -15.04 -1.56 0.21
N MET A 114 -15.73 -2.01 1.25
CA MET A 114 -17.19 -2.22 1.21
C MET A 114 -17.99 -0.91 1.29
N SER A 115 -17.37 0.18 1.71
CA SER A 115 -18.04 1.46 2.02
C SER A 115 -17.76 2.58 1.02
N ALA A 116 -16.68 2.47 0.25
CA ALA A 116 -16.30 3.48 -0.74
C ALA A 116 -15.64 2.86 -1.97
N PRO A 117 -15.82 3.46 -3.16
CA PRO A 117 -15.16 3.00 -4.38
C PRO A 117 -13.64 3.28 -4.34
N LYS A 118 -12.85 2.43 -5.00
CA LYS A 118 -11.38 2.58 -5.14
C LYS A 118 -10.96 4.00 -5.58
N GLN A 119 -11.73 4.62 -6.48
CA GLN A 119 -11.44 5.95 -7.00
C GLN A 119 -11.44 7.04 -5.91
N ASP A 120 -12.26 6.90 -4.87
CA ASP A 120 -12.30 7.90 -3.79
C ASP A 120 -11.06 7.81 -2.89
N PHE A 121 -10.50 6.60 -2.70
CA PHE A 121 -9.21 6.45 -2.02
C PHE A 121 -8.07 7.08 -2.82
N LEU A 122 -8.04 6.86 -4.14
CA LEU A 122 -7.08 7.51 -5.04
C LEU A 122 -7.19 9.03 -4.96
N LYS A 123 -8.40 9.60 -5.12
CA LYS A 123 -8.63 11.05 -4.99
C LYS A 123 -8.24 11.59 -3.62
N THR A 124 -8.49 10.83 -2.55
CA THR A 124 -8.06 11.21 -1.19
C THR A 124 -6.54 11.36 -1.13
N LYS A 125 -5.80 10.38 -1.62
CA LYS A 125 -4.34 10.42 -1.60
C LYS A 125 -3.77 11.51 -2.52
N ILE A 126 -4.38 11.77 -3.67
CA ILE A 126 -4.04 12.91 -4.55
C ILE A 126 -4.24 14.24 -3.80
N ARG A 127 -5.40 14.40 -3.14
CA ARG A 127 -5.71 15.59 -2.35
C ARG A 127 -4.68 15.80 -1.24
N HIS A 128 -4.27 14.75 -0.54
CA HIS A 128 -3.21 14.84 0.47
C HIS A 128 -1.87 15.28 -0.15
N CYS A 129 -1.49 14.77 -1.32
CA CYS A 129 -0.27 15.21 -2.02
C CYS A 129 -0.31 16.70 -2.41
N GLU A 130 -1.45 17.20 -2.91
CA GLU A 130 -1.59 18.64 -3.23
C GLU A 130 -1.55 19.51 -1.96
N MET A 131 -2.19 19.07 -0.87
CA MET A 131 -2.12 19.73 0.44
C MET A 131 -0.68 19.78 0.96
N LEU A 132 0.05 18.67 0.92
CA LEU A 132 1.46 18.61 1.31
C LEU A 132 2.34 19.48 0.40
N SER A 133 2.03 19.57 -0.89
CA SER A 133 2.73 20.46 -1.82
C SER A 133 2.49 21.94 -1.47
N HIS A 134 1.28 22.30 -1.04
CA HIS A 134 0.99 23.64 -0.52
C HIS A 134 1.76 23.92 0.75
N GLU A 135 1.83 22.94 1.65
CA GLU A 135 2.56 23.06 2.90
C GLU A 135 4.07 23.22 2.69
N CYS A 136 4.66 22.47 1.74
CA CYS A 136 6.04 22.66 1.30
C CYS A 136 6.30 24.09 0.78
N ARG A 137 5.38 24.68 0.01
CA ARG A 137 5.50 26.08 -0.43
C ARG A 137 5.46 27.06 0.74
N ARG A 138 4.51 26.87 1.67
CA ARG A 138 4.38 27.68 2.88
C ARG A 138 5.65 27.63 3.74
N GLN A 139 6.23 26.44 3.90
CA GLN A 139 7.50 26.26 4.61
C GLN A 139 8.68 26.88 3.86
N SER A 140 8.65 26.86 2.52
CA SER A 140 9.69 27.50 1.72
C SER A 140 9.73 29.02 1.92
N GLU A 141 8.54 29.65 1.91
CA GLU A 141 8.38 31.07 2.20
C GLU A 141 8.81 31.42 3.63
N LYS A 142 8.35 30.63 4.62
CA LYS A 142 8.68 30.84 6.03
C LYS A 142 10.18 30.75 6.32
N LEU A 143 10.88 29.82 5.68
CA LEU A 143 12.29 29.51 5.98
C LEU A 143 13.28 30.16 5.01
N GLY A 144 12.80 30.81 3.94
CA GLY A 144 13.65 31.41 2.91
C GLY A 144 14.51 30.38 2.15
N LYS A 145 14.10 29.11 2.10
CA LYS A 145 14.80 28.02 1.41
C LYS A 145 13.80 27.07 0.75
N ASN A 146 14.17 26.43 -0.35
CA ASN A 146 13.27 25.54 -1.07
C ASN A 146 13.00 24.23 -0.30
N ILE A 147 11.75 24.04 0.12
CA ILE A 147 11.20 22.79 0.65
C ILE A 147 10.32 22.17 -0.43
N GLU A 148 10.72 21.00 -0.94
CA GLU A 148 10.00 20.32 -2.04
C GLU A 148 9.70 18.85 -1.75
N SER A 149 10.07 18.36 -0.56
CA SER A 149 9.96 16.96 -0.18
C SER A 149 9.43 16.76 1.23
N ILE A 150 8.81 15.61 1.46
CA ILE A 150 8.16 15.23 2.72
C ILE A 150 8.86 14.05 3.40
N SER A 151 8.76 13.97 4.72
CA SER A 151 9.16 12.82 5.52
C SER A 151 7.94 11.98 5.88
N LEU A 152 8.00 10.67 5.70
CA LEU A 152 6.91 9.75 6.05
C LEU A 152 7.29 8.91 7.27
N ILE A 153 6.33 8.70 8.18
CA ILE A 153 6.41 7.71 9.27
C ILE A 153 5.33 6.66 9.01
N TYR A 154 5.77 5.45 8.71
CA TYR A 154 4.93 4.26 8.56
C TYR A 154 4.93 3.48 9.87
N ASP A 155 3.86 3.62 10.63
CA ASP A 155 3.63 2.83 11.82
C ASP A 155 3.03 1.48 11.45
N CYS A 156 3.87 0.44 11.42
CA CYS A 156 3.49 -0.91 11.05
C CYS A 156 3.07 -1.78 12.24
N GLU A 157 2.92 -1.22 13.44
CA GLU A 157 2.38 -1.98 14.56
C GLU A 157 0.97 -2.50 14.21
N GLY A 158 0.73 -3.79 14.45
CA GLY A 158 -0.53 -4.44 14.09
C GLY A 158 -0.70 -4.77 12.60
N LEU A 159 0.31 -4.55 11.75
CA LEU A 159 0.33 -5.11 10.38
C LEU A 159 0.10 -6.64 10.47
N GLY A 160 -0.82 -7.12 9.65
CA GLY A 160 -1.53 -8.39 9.80
C GLY A 160 -2.11 -8.91 8.49
N LEU A 161 -2.57 -10.16 8.46
CA LEU A 161 -3.09 -10.83 7.25
C LEU A 161 -4.21 -10.04 6.53
N LYS A 162 -5.05 -9.30 7.28
CA LYS A 162 -6.10 -8.44 6.72
C LYS A 162 -5.58 -7.37 5.73
N HIS A 163 -4.33 -6.94 5.87
CA HIS A 163 -3.73 -5.88 5.05
C HIS A 163 -3.12 -6.42 3.76
N ILE A 164 -2.82 -7.72 3.70
CA ILE A 164 -2.28 -8.38 2.51
C ILE A 164 -3.37 -9.13 1.75
N TRP A 165 -4.62 -8.68 1.86
CA TRP A 165 -5.70 -9.17 1.02
C TRP A 165 -5.56 -8.62 -0.40
N LYS A 166 -5.79 -9.43 -1.43
CA LYS A 166 -5.47 -9.11 -2.84
C LYS A 166 -6.06 -7.75 -3.31
N PRO A 167 -7.35 -7.44 -3.11
CA PRO A 167 -7.92 -6.13 -3.48
C PRO A 167 -7.28 -4.93 -2.77
N VAL A 168 -6.76 -5.13 -1.55
CA VAL A 168 -6.05 -4.10 -0.78
C VAL A 168 -4.66 -3.87 -1.36
N ILE A 169 -3.94 -4.95 -1.67
CA ILE A 169 -2.63 -4.88 -2.31
C ILE A 169 -2.74 -4.23 -3.70
N GLU A 170 -3.77 -4.57 -4.47
CA GLU A 170 -4.04 -3.94 -5.77
C GLU A 170 -4.31 -2.44 -5.62
N LEU A 171 -5.25 -2.04 -4.74
CA LEU A 171 -5.54 -0.63 -4.51
C LEU A 171 -4.30 0.14 -4.05
N TYR A 172 -3.53 -0.45 -3.13
CA TYR A 172 -2.32 0.18 -2.62
C TYR A 172 -1.23 0.26 -3.70
N GLY A 173 -1.10 -0.76 -4.55
CA GLY A 173 -0.22 -0.75 -5.72
C GLY A 173 -0.60 0.34 -6.74
N GLU A 174 -1.89 0.54 -7.00
CA GLU A 174 -2.40 1.64 -7.83
C GLU A 174 -2.03 3.01 -7.23
N ILE A 175 -2.17 3.17 -5.91
CA ILE A 175 -1.80 4.40 -5.19
C ILE A 175 -0.28 4.66 -5.28
N LEU A 176 0.55 3.64 -5.05
CA LEU A 176 2.01 3.76 -5.15
C LEU A 176 2.45 4.11 -6.56
N THR A 177 1.87 3.46 -7.57
CA THR A 177 2.14 3.75 -8.98
C THR A 177 1.77 5.20 -9.31
N MET A 178 0.61 5.66 -8.83
CA MET A 178 0.18 7.04 -8.98
C MET A 178 1.17 8.03 -8.36
N PHE A 179 1.72 7.74 -7.18
CA PHE A 179 2.77 8.56 -6.56
C PHE A 179 4.05 8.63 -7.40
N GLU A 180 4.56 7.48 -7.86
CA GLU A 180 5.79 7.41 -8.67
C GLU A 180 5.66 8.13 -10.02
N ASP A 181 4.48 8.09 -10.64
CA ASP A 181 4.23 8.70 -11.94
C ASP A 181 3.96 10.21 -11.86
N ASN A 182 3.38 10.70 -10.75
CA ASN A 182 2.85 12.08 -10.68
C ASN A 182 3.51 12.97 -9.64
N TYR A 183 4.20 12.39 -8.65
CA TYR A 183 4.89 13.12 -7.58
C TYR A 183 6.37 12.76 -7.50
N PRO A 184 7.12 12.78 -8.63
CA PRO A 184 8.52 12.40 -8.63
C PRO A 184 9.34 13.28 -7.69
N GLU A 185 10.33 12.67 -7.04
CA GLU A 185 11.28 13.38 -6.17
C GLU A 185 10.63 14.15 -4.98
N GLY A 186 9.33 13.94 -4.71
CA GLY A 186 8.61 14.55 -3.59
C GLY A 186 8.82 13.84 -2.25
N LEU A 187 9.41 12.64 -2.26
CA LEU A 187 9.71 11.88 -1.06
C LEU A 187 11.15 12.15 -0.59
N LYS A 188 11.32 12.52 0.68
CA LYS A 188 12.62 12.70 1.34
C LYS A 188 13.10 11.40 1.97
N ARG A 189 12.25 10.79 2.81
CA ARG A 189 12.54 9.55 3.56
C ARG A 189 11.24 8.91 4.07
N VAL A 190 11.28 7.60 4.28
CA VAL A 190 10.21 6.82 4.93
C VAL A 190 10.81 6.09 6.11
N PHE A 191 10.35 6.39 7.32
CA PHE A 191 10.68 5.62 8.51
C PHE A 191 9.61 4.56 8.72
N VAL A 192 9.97 3.29 8.56
CA VAL A 192 9.11 2.18 8.94
C VAL A 192 9.43 1.81 10.39
N ILE A 193 8.46 1.97 11.29
CA ILE A 193 8.61 1.69 12.71
C ILE A 193 7.73 0.52 13.13
N LYS A 194 8.15 -0.16 14.21
CA LYS A 194 7.40 -1.27 14.82
C LYS A 194 6.96 -2.35 13.80
N ALA A 195 7.82 -2.61 12.81
CA ALA A 195 7.57 -3.60 11.76
C ALA A 195 7.50 -5.02 12.36
N PRO A 196 6.40 -5.76 12.19
CA PRO A 196 6.30 -7.13 12.68
C PRO A 196 7.05 -8.11 11.77
N LYS A 197 7.20 -9.36 12.21
CA LYS A 197 7.88 -10.44 11.45
C LYS A 197 7.32 -10.66 10.04
N MET A 198 6.05 -10.32 9.80
CA MET A 198 5.44 -10.44 8.48
C MET A 198 5.72 -9.27 7.53
N PHE A 199 6.36 -8.20 8.00
CA PHE A 199 6.65 -7.01 7.18
C PHE A 199 7.44 -7.34 5.89
N PRO A 200 8.50 -8.18 5.90
CA PRO A 200 9.24 -8.50 4.68
C PRO A 200 8.35 -9.09 3.58
N MET A 201 7.38 -9.94 3.96
CA MET A 201 6.40 -10.51 3.04
C MET A 201 5.41 -9.45 2.53
N ALA A 202 4.87 -8.59 3.40
CA ALA A 202 4.02 -7.49 2.95
C ALA A 202 4.77 -6.54 2.01
N TYR A 203 6.03 -6.24 2.30
CA TYR A 203 6.89 -5.41 1.46
C TYR A 203 7.19 -6.07 0.12
N SER A 204 7.40 -7.39 0.07
CA SER A 204 7.66 -8.11 -1.18
C SER A 204 6.48 -8.03 -2.16
N LEU A 205 5.25 -7.95 -1.64
CA LEU A 205 4.03 -7.77 -2.43
C LEU A 205 3.88 -6.38 -3.04
N ILE A 206 4.49 -5.34 -2.45
CA ILE A 206 4.33 -3.95 -2.93
C ILE A 206 5.59 -3.37 -3.56
N LYS A 207 6.78 -3.95 -3.29
CA LYS A 207 8.07 -3.36 -3.68
C LYS A 207 8.17 -3.12 -5.18
N HIS A 208 7.53 -3.94 -6.00
CA HIS A 208 7.58 -3.85 -7.46
C HIS A 208 6.88 -2.60 -8.02
N PHE A 209 5.98 -1.96 -7.25
CA PHE A 209 5.38 -0.67 -7.60
C PHE A 209 6.30 0.53 -7.28
N LEU A 210 7.37 0.32 -6.51
CA LEU A 210 8.29 1.37 -6.08
C LEU A 210 9.52 1.44 -6.98
N CYS A 211 9.94 2.64 -7.36
CA CYS A 211 11.20 2.83 -8.08
C CYS A 211 12.40 2.63 -7.15
N GLU A 212 13.59 2.42 -7.72
CA GLU A 212 14.81 2.18 -6.93
C GLU A 212 15.11 3.32 -5.96
N GLU A 213 14.89 4.57 -6.38
CA GLU A 213 15.15 5.75 -5.55
C GLU A 213 14.22 5.81 -4.34
N THR A 214 12.93 5.51 -4.51
CA THR A 214 11.98 5.39 -3.40
C THR A 214 12.39 4.27 -2.44
N ARG A 215 12.79 3.10 -2.97
CA ARG A 215 13.24 1.98 -2.12
C ARG A 215 14.46 2.35 -1.27
N ARG A 216 15.41 3.13 -1.80
CA ARG A 216 16.59 3.61 -1.05
C ARG A 216 16.22 4.57 0.09
N LYS A 217 15.10 5.28 -0.03
CA LYS A 217 14.59 6.23 0.97
C LYS A 217 13.81 5.54 2.10
N ILE A 218 13.53 4.25 1.99
CA ILE A 218 12.85 3.46 3.03
C ILE A 218 13.88 2.98 4.06
N ILE A 219 13.67 3.38 5.30
CA ILE A 219 14.52 3.07 6.44
C ILE A 219 13.67 2.27 7.44
N ILE A 220 13.98 0.98 7.58
CA ILE A 220 13.31 0.11 8.56
C ILE A 220 14.03 0.24 9.89
N LEU A 221 13.33 0.72 10.91
CA LEU A 221 13.90 0.98 12.23
C LEU A 221 13.66 -0.19 13.19
N GLY A 222 14.67 -0.48 14.01
CA GLY A 222 14.63 -1.48 15.07
C GLY A 222 14.00 -0.94 16.36
N SER A 223 14.38 -1.51 17.50
CA SER A 223 13.85 -1.13 18.82
C SER A 223 14.16 0.32 19.23
N ASN A 224 15.22 0.91 18.69
CA ASN A 224 15.62 2.30 18.95
C ASN A 224 14.91 3.33 18.04
N TRP A 225 13.79 2.97 17.41
CA TRP A 225 13.10 3.82 16.44
C TRP A 225 12.80 5.24 16.96
N GLN A 226 12.40 5.39 18.24
CA GLN A 226 12.13 6.71 18.84
C GLN A 226 13.39 7.59 18.88
N GLU A 227 14.55 7.02 19.22
CA GLU A 227 15.82 7.75 19.22
C GLU A 227 16.17 8.23 17.81
N VAL A 228 15.96 7.38 16.80
CA VAL A 228 16.24 7.73 15.41
C VAL A 228 15.28 8.81 14.89
N LEU A 229 13.99 8.75 15.24
CA LEU A 229 13.03 9.80 14.88
C LEU A 229 13.43 11.15 15.47
N ARG A 230 13.82 11.19 16.76
CA ARG A 230 14.29 12.41 17.43
C ARG A 230 15.57 13.02 16.85
N LYS A 231 16.37 12.26 16.08
CA LYS A 231 17.52 12.82 15.34
C LYS A 231 17.11 13.62 14.11
N HIS A 232 15.87 13.43 13.63
CA HIS A 232 15.38 14.02 12.39
C HIS A 232 14.20 14.95 12.59
N ILE A 233 13.50 14.85 13.73
CA ILE A 233 12.30 15.65 14.03
C ILE A 233 12.48 16.19 15.45
N ASP A 234 12.35 17.51 15.59
CA ASP A 234 12.47 18.16 16.89
C ASP A 234 11.37 17.65 17.85
N PRO A 235 11.65 17.52 19.16
CA PRO A 235 10.70 16.93 20.10
C PRO A 235 9.33 17.64 20.14
N ASP A 236 9.27 18.95 19.96
CA ASP A 236 8.02 19.73 19.94
C ASP A 236 7.24 19.57 18.62
N GLN A 237 7.87 19.01 17.59
CA GLN A 237 7.27 18.69 16.28
C GLN A 237 6.84 17.22 16.16
N LEU A 238 7.15 16.38 17.15
CA LEU A 238 6.89 14.94 17.16
C LEU A 238 5.86 14.60 18.26
N PRO A 239 4.78 13.85 17.96
CA PRO A 239 3.82 13.42 18.99
C PRO A 239 4.48 12.63 20.12
N VAL A 240 3.95 12.75 21.33
CA VAL A 240 4.42 12.00 22.52
C VAL A 240 4.39 10.49 22.25
N THR A 241 3.33 9.98 21.61
CA THR A 241 3.21 8.55 21.23
C THR A 241 4.36 8.08 20.31
N TYR A 242 4.99 8.99 19.56
CA TYR A 242 6.14 8.70 18.70
C TYR A 242 7.50 9.09 19.32
N GLY A 243 7.52 9.45 20.61
CA GLY A 243 8.73 9.72 21.38
C GLY A 243 9.14 11.19 21.44
N GLY A 244 8.27 12.12 21.04
CA GLY A 244 8.46 13.56 21.20
C GLY A 244 7.71 14.13 22.41
N THR A 245 7.23 15.35 22.26
CA THR A 245 6.56 16.16 23.30
C THR A 245 5.27 16.83 22.83
N MET A 246 4.92 16.73 21.53
CA MET A 246 3.68 17.31 21.00
C MET A 246 2.46 16.52 21.50
N THR A 247 1.43 17.26 21.92
CA THR A 247 0.11 16.74 22.26
C THR A 247 -0.95 17.58 21.56
N ASP A 248 -2.19 17.08 21.52
CA ASP A 248 -3.34 17.94 21.24
C ASP A 248 -3.54 19.00 22.35
N PRO A 249 -4.37 20.04 22.12
CA PRO A 249 -4.68 21.05 23.13
C PRO A 249 -5.27 20.50 24.44
N ASP A 250 -5.91 19.34 24.39
CA ASP A 250 -6.48 18.64 25.56
C ASP A 250 -5.47 17.69 26.25
N GLY A 251 -4.24 17.59 25.73
CA GLY A 251 -3.19 16.74 26.25
C GLY A 251 -3.14 15.34 25.66
N ASP A 252 -3.93 15.00 24.62
CA ASP A 252 -3.84 13.69 23.97
C ASP A 252 -2.44 13.47 23.35
N PRO A 253 -1.67 12.45 23.79
CA PRO A 253 -0.33 12.20 23.28
C PRO A 253 -0.28 11.67 21.84
N HIS A 254 -1.43 11.33 21.26
CA HIS A 254 -1.56 10.81 19.90
C HIS A 254 -1.76 11.89 18.84
N CYS A 255 -2.03 13.13 19.23
CA CYS A 255 -2.37 14.22 18.30
C CYS A 255 -3.52 13.82 17.34
N ARG A 256 -4.64 13.30 17.87
CA ARG A 256 -5.81 12.84 17.09
C ARG A 256 -6.50 13.96 16.33
N THR A 257 -6.27 15.22 16.68
CA THR A 257 -6.75 16.35 15.84
C THR A 257 -6.01 16.44 14.50
N LEU A 258 -4.81 15.86 14.39
CA LEU A 258 -3.95 15.91 13.21
C LEU A 258 -3.76 14.54 12.55
N ILE A 259 -3.78 13.45 13.32
CA ILE A 259 -3.52 12.09 12.85
C ILE A 259 -4.77 11.22 13.07
N ASN A 260 -5.33 10.69 12.00
CA ASN A 260 -6.39 9.69 12.09
C ASN A 260 -5.79 8.31 12.42
N TYR A 261 -6.34 7.60 13.40
CA TYR A 261 -5.86 6.27 13.83
C TYR A 261 -6.72 5.11 13.27
N GLY A 262 -7.55 5.37 12.26
CA GLY A 262 -8.44 4.40 11.64
C GLY A 262 -9.47 3.83 12.62
N GLY A 263 -9.71 2.53 12.51
CA GLY A 263 -10.71 1.81 13.30
C GLY A 263 -11.59 0.92 12.44
N ILE A 264 -12.45 0.16 13.10
CA ILE A 264 -13.42 -0.72 12.45
C ILE A 264 -14.52 0.15 11.83
N VAL A 265 -14.78 -0.03 10.54
CA VAL A 265 -15.83 0.72 9.84
C VAL A 265 -17.20 0.17 10.25
N PRO A 266 -18.12 1.01 10.75
CA PRO A 266 -19.48 0.57 11.06
C PRO A 266 -20.17 0.02 9.82
N LYS A 267 -20.87 -1.11 9.97
CA LYS A 267 -21.62 -1.74 8.87
C LYS A 267 -22.68 -0.83 8.23
N SER A 268 -23.11 0.23 8.92
CA SER A 268 -24.01 1.25 8.37
C SER A 268 -23.41 2.05 7.21
N TYR A 269 -22.09 2.07 7.04
CA TYR A 269 -21.44 2.69 5.88
C TYR A 269 -21.33 1.78 4.67
N TYR A 270 -21.65 0.49 4.79
CA TYR A 270 -21.44 -0.47 3.71
C TYR A 270 -22.47 -0.20 2.61
N VAL A 271 -21.99 0.12 1.41
CA VAL A 271 -22.81 0.40 0.22
C VAL A 271 -22.78 -0.74 -0.79
N HIS A 272 -21.95 -1.74 -0.54
CA HIS A 272 -21.82 -2.94 -1.35
C HIS A 272 -22.24 -4.17 -0.54
N ASP A 273 -23.02 -5.07 -1.14
CA ASP A 273 -23.33 -6.38 -0.53
C ASP A 273 -22.18 -7.37 -0.71
N SER A 274 -21.42 -7.21 -1.81
CA SER A 274 -20.21 -7.97 -2.12
C SER A 274 -19.29 -7.14 -3.02
N LEU A 275 -17.99 -7.41 -2.96
CA LEU A 275 -17.05 -6.87 -3.94
C LEU A 275 -17.08 -7.74 -5.19
N LYS A 276 -17.17 -7.09 -6.36
CA LYS A 276 -16.95 -7.77 -7.63
C LYS A 276 -15.49 -8.21 -7.69
N ILE A 277 -15.28 -9.50 -7.46
CA ILE A 277 -13.98 -10.14 -7.51
C ILE A 277 -13.91 -10.93 -8.81
N GLU A 278 -12.86 -10.69 -9.59
CA GLU A 278 -12.55 -11.52 -10.74
C GLU A 278 -11.79 -12.77 -10.28
N TYR A 279 -12.22 -13.91 -10.81
CA TYR A 279 -11.60 -15.20 -10.54
C TYR A 279 -10.91 -15.70 -11.80
N ASP A 280 -9.65 -16.08 -11.65
CA ASP A 280 -8.78 -16.59 -12.69
C ASP A 280 -9.20 -18.02 -13.10
N ASN A 281 -9.82 -18.77 -12.18
CA ASN A 281 -10.18 -20.17 -12.38
C ASN A 281 -11.64 -20.44 -12.03
N SER A 282 -12.23 -21.45 -12.67
CA SER A 282 -13.50 -22.03 -12.25
C SER A 282 -13.56 -23.53 -12.50
N VAL A 283 -14.28 -24.25 -11.66
CA VAL A 283 -14.46 -25.70 -11.74
C VAL A 283 -15.90 -26.07 -11.39
N THR A 284 -16.46 -27.06 -12.09
CA THR A 284 -17.77 -27.64 -11.73
C THR A 284 -17.55 -28.94 -10.96
N ILE A 285 -17.97 -28.96 -9.70
CA ILE A 285 -17.85 -30.10 -8.81
C ILE A 285 -19.16 -30.88 -8.85
N GLY A 286 -19.08 -32.13 -9.30
CA GLY A 286 -20.24 -33.04 -9.34
C GLY A 286 -20.87 -33.24 -7.97
N ARG A 287 -22.13 -33.70 -7.94
CA ARG A 287 -22.77 -34.12 -6.68
C ARG A 287 -21.97 -35.24 -6.02
N GLY A 288 -21.93 -35.27 -4.69
CA GLY A 288 -21.25 -36.35 -3.96
C GLY A 288 -19.72 -36.39 -4.17
N SER A 289 -19.15 -35.35 -4.81
CA SER A 289 -17.75 -35.32 -5.25
C SER A 289 -16.99 -34.17 -4.60
N SER A 290 -15.67 -34.24 -4.66
CA SER A 290 -14.76 -33.18 -4.22
C SER A 290 -13.76 -32.82 -5.31
N PHE A 291 -13.18 -31.62 -5.20
CA PHE A 291 -12.13 -31.13 -6.06
C PHE A 291 -10.95 -30.66 -5.20
N GLN A 292 -9.74 -31.05 -5.57
CA GLN A 292 -8.53 -30.80 -4.80
C GLN A 292 -7.51 -30.01 -5.62
N LEU A 293 -6.89 -29.03 -4.98
CA LEU A 293 -5.74 -28.29 -5.50
C LEU A 293 -4.53 -28.61 -4.64
N GLU A 294 -3.44 -29.07 -5.27
CA GLU A 294 -2.20 -29.42 -4.59
C GLU A 294 -1.13 -28.35 -4.83
N TYR A 295 -0.57 -27.80 -3.75
CA TYR A 295 0.53 -26.85 -3.78
C TYR A 295 1.72 -27.41 -3.02
N ASP A 296 2.83 -27.60 -3.74
CA ASP A 296 4.09 -28.04 -3.17
C ASP A 296 4.83 -26.86 -2.52
N ILE A 297 4.75 -26.79 -1.20
CA ILE A 297 5.38 -25.73 -0.40
C ILE A 297 6.75 -26.23 0.06
N THR A 298 7.80 -25.67 -0.53
CA THR A 298 9.18 -26.03 -0.19
C THR A 298 9.79 -25.14 0.88
N ALA A 299 9.39 -23.86 0.93
CA ALA A 299 9.87 -22.89 1.90
C ALA A 299 8.89 -22.78 3.10
N PRO A 300 9.34 -23.07 4.33
CA PRO A 300 8.51 -22.85 5.52
C PRO A 300 8.18 -21.37 5.67
N SER A 301 7.09 -21.07 6.37
CA SER A 301 6.54 -19.71 6.53
C SER A 301 6.06 -19.06 5.22
N SER A 302 5.93 -19.81 4.13
CA SER A 302 5.18 -19.35 2.95
C SER A 302 3.73 -19.09 3.32
N LEU A 303 3.09 -18.13 2.68
CA LEU A 303 1.67 -17.85 2.86
C LEU A 303 0.87 -18.44 1.69
N LEU A 304 -0.06 -19.32 2.03
CA LEU A 304 -1.07 -19.82 1.10
C LEU A 304 -2.32 -18.94 1.26
N ARG A 305 -2.72 -18.23 0.20
CA ARG A 305 -3.90 -17.35 0.21
C ARG A 305 -4.90 -17.84 -0.83
N TRP A 306 -6.17 -17.80 -0.48
CA TRP A 306 -7.25 -18.18 -1.38
C TRP A 306 -8.43 -17.24 -1.30
N GLN A 307 -9.16 -17.18 -2.39
CA GLN A 307 -10.45 -16.52 -2.50
C GLN A 307 -11.34 -17.35 -3.40
N PHE A 308 -12.58 -17.60 -3.01
CA PHE A 308 -13.52 -18.36 -3.83
C PHE A 308 -14.97 -17.94 -3.62
N SER A 309 -15.78 -18.22 -4.64
CA SER A 309 -17.23 -18.14 -4.60
C SER A 309 -17.83 -19.37 -5.27
N SER A 310 -18.97 -19.83 -4.78
CA SER A 310 -19.73 -20.92 -5.41
C SER A 310 -21.01 -20.39 -6.02
N ASP A 311 -21.50 -21.03 -7.08
CA ASP A 311 -22.91 -20.91 -7.39
C ASP A 311 -23.73 -21.57 -6.27
N ARG A 312 -24.84 -20.92 -5.90
CA ARG A 312 -25.98 -21.45 -5.13
C ARG A 312 -25.67 -22.44 -3.99
N ALA A 313 -26.11 -22.09 -2.78
CA ALA A 313 -25.95 -22.89 -1.56
C ALA A 313 -24.48 -23.05 -1.12
N ASP A 314 -24.28 -23.72 0.01
CA ASP A 314 -22.99 -23.88 0.66
C ASP A 314 -22.03 -24.79 -0.13
N ILE A 315 -20.73 -24.58 0.06
CA ILE A 315 -19.66 -25.48 -0.39
C ILE A 315 -18.73 -25.79 0.80
N GLY A 316 -18.31 -27.06 0.92
CA GLY A 316 -17.37 -27.47 1.95
C GLY A 316 -15.97 -27.05 1.56
N PHE A 317 -15.18 -26.53 2.49
CA PHE A 317 -13.80 -26.16 2.19
C PHE A 317 -12.89 -26.40 3.40
N GLY A 318 -11.75 -27.06 3.16
CA GLY A 318 -10.71 -27.28 4.16
C GLY A 318 -9.32 -27.34 3.52
N VAL A 319 -8.28 -27.22 4.35
CA VAL A 319 -6.87 -27.29 3.92
C VAL A 319 -6.16 -28.40 4.68
N TYR A 320 -5.48 -29.25 3.94
CA TYR A 320 -4.79 -30.43 4.46
C TYR A 320 -3.31 -30.39 4.05
N ARG A 321 -2.48 -31.19 4.70
CA ARG A 321 -1.06 -31.32 4.37
C ARG A 321 -0.65 -32.78 4.37
N ARG A 322 0.17 -33.15 3.39
CA ARG A 322 0.81 -34.47 3.32
C ARG A 322 2.29 -34.36 2.98
N THR A 323 3.08 -35.33 3.41
CA THR A 323 4.51 -35.44 3.05
C THR A 323 4.67 -35.92 1.60
N LYS A 324 5.77 -35.56 0.94
CA LYS A 324 6.05 -36.01 -0.44
C LYS A 324 6.32 -37.51 -0.54
N GLU A 325 6.84 -38.12 0.51
CA GLU A 325 7.18 -39.53 0.56
C GLU A 325 5.94 -40.37 0.91
N GLY A 326 5.43 -41.13 -0.06
CA GLY A 326 4.52 -42.26 0.17
C GLY A 326 3.11 -41.96 0.70
N SER A 327 2.72 -40.70 0.88
CA SER A 327 1.43 -40.34 1.46
C SER A 327 0.26 -40.57 0.50
N SER A 328 -0.81 -41.16 1.01
CA SER A 328 -2.07 -41.37 0.31
C SER A 328 -2.65 -40.05 -0.21
N LYS A 329 -3.28 -40.11 -1.40
CA LYS A 329 -4.03 -38.96 -1.97
C LYS A 329 -5.42 -38.79 -1.37
N LYS A 330 -5.82 -39.66 -0.44
CA LYS A 330 -7.10 -39.53 0.26
C LYS A 330 -7.01 -38.46 1.33
N VAL A 331 -7.86 -37.45 1.24
CA VAL A 331 -7.94 -36.34 2.20
C VAL A 331 -8.12 -36.83 3.64
N SER A 332 -8.87 -37.92 3.85
CA SER A 332 -9.08 -38.53 5.18
C SER A 332 -7.82 -39.03 5.88
N GLU A 333 -6.71 -39.20 5.15
CA GLU A 333 -5.43 -39.70 5.65
C GLU A 333 -4.37 -38.59 5.72
N MET A 334 -4.73 -37.35 5.36
CA MET A 334 -3.85 -36.19 5.41
C MET A 334 -3.94 -35.48 6.77
N MET A 335 -2.89 -34.74 7.14
CA MET A 335 -2.94 -33.87 8.32
C MET A 335 -3.87 -32.70 8.04
N GLU A 336 -4.90 -32.52 8.86
CA GLU A 336 -5.78 -31.36 8.78
C GLU A 336 -5.03 -30.12 9.26
N VAL A 337 -5.02 -29.07 8.44
CA VAL A 337 -4.40 -27.78 8.77
C VAL A 337 -5.45 -26.69 8.97
N LEU A 338 -6.51 -26.71 8.16
CA LEU A 338 -7.73 -25.95 8.34
C LEU A 338 -8.91 -26.93 8.24
N PRO A 339 -9.72 -27.09 9.31
CA PRO A 339 -10.88 -27.96 9.30
C PRO A 339 -11.83 -27.64 8.16
N SER A 340 -12.45 -28.69 7.61
CA SER A 340 -13.46 -28.51 6.57
C SER A 340 -14.75 -27.94 7.18
N GLU A 341 -15.10 -26.73 6.77
CA GLU A 341 -16.35 -26.06 7.16
C GLU A 341 -17.25 -25.80 5.95
N ARG A 342 -18.52 -25.51 6.23
CA ARG A 342 -19.50 -25.15 5.20
C ARG A 342 -19.58 -23.65 5.04
N TYR A 343 -19.30 -23.18 3.83
CA TYR A 343 -19.27 -21.77 3.51
C TYR A 343 -20.41 -21.41 2.58
N ASN A 344 -21.18 -20.38 2.94
CA ASN A 344 -22.21 -19.79 2.09
C ASN A 344 -21.58 -18.85 1.03
N ALA A 345 -20.61 -19.37 0.29
CA ALA A 345 -19.75 -18.62 -0.64
C ALA A 345 -20.48 -18.06 -1.88
N HIS A 346 -21.76 -18.39 -2.03
CA HIS A 346 -22.68 -17.83 -3.03
C HIS A 346 -23.29 -16.48 -2.61
N LEU A 347 -23.33 -16.18 -1.30
CA LEU A 347 -23.82 -14.90 -0.78
C LEU A 347 -22.67 -13.92 -0.57
N VAL A 348 -21.61 -14.40 0.07
CA VAL A 348 -20.41 -13.61 0.37
C VAL A 348 -19.21 -14.47 -0.04
N PRO A 349 -18.40 -14.03 -1.01
CA PRO A 349 -17.18 -14.73 -1.35
C PRO A 349 -16.27 -14.97 -0.14
N GLU A 350 -15.73 -16.17 -0.05
CA GLU A 350 -14.74 -16.50 0.96
C GLU A 350 -13.37 -16.01 0.57
N ASN A 351 -12.65 -15.45 1.53
CA ASN A 351 -11.29 -14.99 1.36
C ASN A 351 -10.52 -15.20 2.65
N ASN A 352 -9.47 -16.01 2.59
CA ASN A 352 -8.64 -16.26 3.76
C ASN A 352 -7.21 -16.62 3.34
N SER A 353 -6.33 -16.73 4.33
CA SER A 353 -4.94 -17.12 4.13
C SER A 353 -4.42 -17.90 5.33
N LEU A 354 -3.43 -18.73 5.08
CA LEU A 354 -2.78 -19.58 6.05
C LEU A 354 -1.26 -19.46 5.90
N THR A 355 -0.55 -19.27 7.01
CA THR A 355 0.91 -19.39 7.03
C THR A 355 1.29 -20.86 7.12
N CYS A 356 1.95 -21.39 6.08
CA CYS A 356 2.44 -22.76 6.00
C CYS A 356 3.69 -22.90 6.87
N SER A 357 3.53 -23.35 8.11
CA SER A 357 4.63 -23.46 9.08
C SER A 357 5.73 -24.43 8.66
N GLU A 358 5.38 -25.52 7.98
CA GLU A 358 6.32 -26.56 7.56
C GLU A 358 6.19 -26.85 6.05
N PRO A 359 7.28 -27.31 5.40
CA PRO A 359 7.24 -27.77 4.02
C PRO A 359 6.35 -29.00 3.84
N GLY A 360 5.79 -29.15 2.64
CA GLY A 360 4.93 -30.28 2.30
C GLY A 360 3.97 -29.96 1.16
N VAL A 361 3.17 -30.94 0.78
CA VAL A 361 2.10 -30.73 -0.21
C VAL A 361 0.85 -30.30 0.55
N TYR A 362 0.45 -29.04 0.38
CA TYR A 362 -0.80 -28.50 0.92
C TYR A 362 -1.91 -28.74 -0.08
N VAL A 363 -3.03 -29.28 0.40
CA VAL A 363 -4.18 -29.68 -0.42
C VAL A 363 -5.39 -28.86 0.01
N LEU A 364 -5.86 -27.97 -0.86
CA LEU A 364 -7.12 -27.25 -0.68
C LEU A 364 -8.22 -28.12 -1.26
N CYS A 365 -9.20 -28.51 -0.44
CA CYS A 365 -10.27 -29.40 -0.83
C CYS A 365 -11.61 -28.66 -0.82
N PHE A 366 -12.24 -28.58 -1.99
CA PHE A 366 -13.63 -28.16 -2.15
C PHE A 366 -14.53 -29.39 -2.14
N ASP A 367 -15.44 -29.47 -1.18
CA ASP A 367 -16.27 -30.65 -0.96
C ASP A 367 -17.75 -30.36 -1.24
N ASN A 368 -18.31 -31.09 -2.21
CA ASN A 368 -19.73 -31.10 -2.56
C ASN A 368 -20.39 -32.46 -2.21
N SER A 369 -19.78 -33.22 -1.29
CA SER A 369 -20.25 -34.55 -0.89
C SER A 369 -21.66 -34.56 -0.30
N TYR A 370 -22.09 -33.45 0.28
CA TYR A 370 -23.37 -33.31 0.99
C TYR A 370 -24.50 -32.72 0.14
N SER A 371 -24.26 -32.33 -1.12
CA SER A 371 -25.32 -31.85 -2.01
C SER A 371 -26.11 -33.02 -2.59
N PHE A 372 -27.41 -33.03 -2.30
CA PHE A 372 -28.32 -34.10 -2.72
C PHE A 372 -28.80 -33.97 -4.17
N LEU A 373 -28.76 -32.77 -4.76
CA LEU A 373 -29.49 -32.49 -6.01
C LEU A 373 -28.64 -31.89 -7.13
N GLN A 374 -27.55 -31.16 -6.85
CA GLN A 374 -26.91 -30.31 -7.86
C GLN A 374 -25.37 -30.35 -7.77
N SER A 375 -24.73 -30.34 -8.95
CA SER A 375 -23.33 -29.94 -9.09
C SER A 375 -23.16 -28.46 -8.75
N LYS A 376 -21.95 -28.06 -8.35
CA LYS A 376 -21.64 -26.68 -7.99
C LYS A 376 -20.48 -26.14 -8.82
N LYS A 377 -20.66 -24.99 -9.44
CA LYS A 377 -19.56 -24.24 -10.04
C LYS A 377 -18.88 -23.40 -8.96
N VAL A 378 -17.60 -23.65 -8.72
CA VAL A 378 -16.75 -22.87 -7.82
C VAL A 378 -15.78 -22.05 -8.66
N SER A 379 -15.77 -20.74 -8.48
CA SER A 379 -14.78 -19.82 -9.05
C SER A 379 -13.77 -19.45 -7.97
N TYR A 380 -12.48 -19.53 -8.25
CA TYR A 380 -11.43 -19.37 -7.23
C TYR A 380 -10.12 -18.76 -7.74
N ASN A 381 -9.41 -18.12 -6.81
CA ASN A 381 -8.01 -17.68 -6.92
C ASN A 381 -7.24 -18.30 -5.76
N VAL A 382 -6.07 -18.89 -6.04
CA VAL A 382 -5.18 -19.40 -5.00
C VAL A 382 -3.76 -19.03 -5.38
N GLU A 383 -3.02 -18.52 -4.39
CA GLU A 383 -1.66 -18.03 -4.57
C GLU A 383 -0.79 -18.48 -3.41
N VAL A 384 0.45 -18.84 -3.73
CA VAL A 384 1.51 -19.11 -2.77
C VAL A 384 2.49 -17.95 -2.80
N ILE A 385 2.62 -17.27 -1.66
CA ILE A 385 3.57 -16.19 -1.47
C ILE A 385 4.73 -16.76 -0.65
N PRO A 386 5.93 -16.94 -1.23
CA PRO A 386 7.07 -17.44 -0.49
C PRO A 386 7.48 -16.45 0.63
N PRO A 387 8.17 -16.90 1.67
CA PRO A 387 8.78 -15.98 2.62
C PRO A 387 9.72 -15.05 1.84
N ALA A 388 9.74 -13.76 2.19
CA ALA A 388 10.65 -12.85 1.54
C ALA A 388 12.10 -13.26 1.84
N ASP A 389 12.96 -13.27 0.83
CA ASP A 389 14.40 -13.43 1.00
C ASP A 389 14.91 -12.33 1.96
N THR A 390 15.39 -12.71 3.15
CA THR A 390 16.16 -11.79 4.00
C THR A 390 17.46 -11.46 3.25
N PRO A 391 17.73 -10.18 2.92
CA PRO A 391 18.10 -9.21 3.95
C PRO A 391 17.50 -7.81 3.74
N VAL A 392 16.94 -7.21 4.79
CA VAL A 392 16.87 -5.74 4.90
C VAL A 392 17.62 -5.33 6.16
N GLN A 393 18.93 -5.54 6.15
CA GLN A 393 19.82 -4.74 6.98
C GLN A 393 20.06 -3.45 6.20
N GLY A 394 19.51 -2.34 6.68
CA GLY A 394 19.95 -1.01 6.26
C GLY A 394 21.43 -0.82 6.57
N PRO A 395 22.11 0.14 5.93
CA PRO A 395 23.53 0.36 6.14
C PRO A 395 23.78 0.64 7.63
N HIS A 396 24.66 -0.16 8.23
CA HIS A 396 25.23 0.15 9.53
C HIS A 396 25.87 1.54 9.45
N SER A 397 25.40 2.44 10.30
CA SER A 397 26.02 3.74 10.51
C SER A 397 27.40 3.51 11.13
N THR A 398 28.46 3.88 10.40
CA THR A 398 29.71 4.36 11.01
C THR A 398 29.71 5.87 10.99
#